data_AF-A0A520SEN0-F1
#
_entry.id   AF-A0A520SEN0-F1
#
_cell.length_a   1.000
_cell.length_b   1.000
_cell.length_c   1.000
_cell.angle_alpha   90.00
_cell.angle_beta   90.00
_cell.angle_gamma   90.00
#
_symmetry.space_group_name_H-M   'P 1'
#
loop_
_entity.id
_entity.type
_entity.pdbx_description
1 polymer ?
#
loop_
_entity_poly.entity_id
_entity_poly.type
_entity_poly.pdbx_seq_one_letter_code
_entity_poly.pdbx_strand_id
1 'polypeptide(L)'
;MLSPTLIELFRYPVKSMMGESLTAIEVTEAGIQGDRAWAVRDERRGGIRGGKKLPQLTTMGVRTGTDVPTITAPGGCRLMTR
;
A
#
# COMPACT_ATOMS: atom_id res chain seq x y z
N MET A 1 -24.86 -13.35 22.34
CA MET A 1 -23.52 -12.81 22.08
C MET A 1 -23.58 -12.14 20.72
N LEU A 2 -23.25 -10.86 20.60
CA LEU A 2 -23.22 -10.20 19.28
C LEU A 2 -21.97 -10.65 18.54
N SER A 3 -22.15 -11.23 17.35
CA SER A 3 -21.04 -11.56 16.47
C SER A 3 -20.73 -10.33 15.60
N PRO A 4 -19.46 -9.94 15.46
CA PRO A 4 -19.10 -8.87 14.53
C PRO A 4 -19.39 -9.31 13.08
N THR A 5 -19.85 -8.37 12.27
CA THR A 5 -20.01 -8.56 10.82
C THR A 5 -18.89 -7.82 10.12
N LEU A 6 -18.19 -8.51 9.21
CA LEU A 6 -17.20 -7.90 8.33
C LEU A 6 -17.93 -7.06 7.27
N ILE A 7 -17.59 -5.78 7.17
CA ILE A 7 -18.20 -4.86 6.20
C ILE A 7 -17.31 -4.63 4.97
N GLU A 8 -16.00 -4.45 5.17
CA GLU A 8 -15.05 -4.10 4.12
C GLU A 8 -13.65 -4.61 4.49
N LEU A 9 -12.82 -4.85 3.47
CA LEU A 9 -11.41 -5.22 3.63
C LEU A 9 -10.55 -4.22 2.86
N PHE A 10 -9.47 -3.78 3.51
CA PHE A 10 -8.50 -2.88 2.92
C PHE A 10 -7.09 -3.43 3.08
N ARG A 11 -6.28 -3.30 2.03
CA ARG A 11 -4.84 -3.58 2.07
C ARG A 11 -4.06 -2.32 1.71
N TYR A 12 -2.97 -2.05 2.42
CA TYR A 12 -2.09 -0.91 2.18
C TYR A 12 -0.69 -1.40 1.79
N PRO A 13 -0.50 -1.80 0.51
CA PRO A 13 0.71 -2.51 0.09
C PRO A 13 1.99 -1.65 0.17
N VAL A 14 1.88 -0.32 0.02
CA VAL A 14 3.01 0.61 0.12
C VAL A 14 2.83 1.56 1.30
N LYS A 15 3.87 1.68 2.13
CA LYS A 15 3.90 2.58 3.29
C LYS A 15 3.52 4.01 2.88
N SER A 16 2.51 4.54 3.57
CA SER A 16 2.02 5.93 3.43
C SER A 16 1.30 6.26 2.12
N MET A 17 0.98 5.27 1.29
CA MET A 17 0.12 5.46 0.11
C MET A 17 -1.32 4.99 0.35
N MET A 18 -2.22 5.29 -0.58
CA MET A 18 -3.60 4.82 -0.51
C MET A 18 -3.66 3.29 -0.66
N GLY A 19 -4.58 2.68 0.10
CA GLY A 19 -4.84 1.26 0.03
C GLY A 19 -5.81 0.89 -1.09
N GLU A 20 -6.04 -0.41 -1.23
CA GLU A 20 -7.02 -1.00 -2.12
C GLU A 20 -8.15 -1.67 -1.31
N SER A 21 -9.39 -1.54 -1.80
CA SER A 21 -10.54 -2.30 -1.29
C SER A 21 -10.55 -3.68 -1.93
N LEU A 22 -10.78 -4.71 -1.11
CA LEU A 22 -10.73 -6.12 -1.53
C LEU A 22 -11.99 -6.86 -1.08
N THR A 23 -12.38 -7.88 -1.84
CA THR A 23 -13.48 -8.78 -1.48
C THR A 23 -13.02 -10.01 -0.70
N ALA A 24 -11.73 -10.32 -0.76
CA ALA A 24 -11.09 -11.42 -0.04
C ALA A 24 -9.61 -11.09 0.20
N ILE A 25 -9.05 -11.63 1.28
CA ILE A 25 -7.63 -11.54 1.62
C ILE A 25 -7.14 -12.85 2.22
N GLU A 26 -5.86 -13.16 2.01
CA GLU A 26 -5.16 -14.20 2.74
C GLU A 26 -4.56 -13.62 4.03
N VAL A 27 -4.82 -14.28 5.15
CA VAL A 27 -4.27 -13.94 6.46
C VAL A 27 -3.24 -15.00 6.83
N THR A 28 -2.02 -14.54 7.10
CA THR A 28 -0.88 -15.36 7.49
C THR A 28 -0.50 -15.04 8.94
N GLU A 29 0.46 -15.78 9.51
CA GLU A 29 1.04 -15.46 10.82
C GLU A 29 1.66 -14.06 10.88
N ALA A 30 2.16 -13.55 9.74
CA ALA A 30 2.71 -12.20 9.61
C ALA A 30 1.64 -11.12 9.39
N GLY A 31 0.36 -11.50 9.30
CA GLY A 31 -0.77 -10.62 8.97
C GLY A 31 -1.28 -10.79 7.55
N ILE A 32 -1.94 -9.76 7.03
CA ILE A 32 -2.52 -9.76 5.68
C ILE A 32 -1.39 -9.87 4.65
N GLN A 33 -1.43 -10.88 3.79
CA GLN A 33 -0.43 -11.06 2.75
C GLN A 33 -0.30 -9.80 1.88
N GLY A 34 0.93 -9.32 1.70
CA GLY A 34 1.21 -8.13 0.89
C GLY A 34 0.88 -6.79 1.55
N ASP A 35 0.32 -6.75 2.77
CA ASP A 35 0.14 -5.49 3.49
C ASP A 35 1.49 -4.92 3.91
N ARG A 36 1.71 -3.63 3.61
CA ARG A 36 2.92 -2.86 3.94
C ARG A 36 4.24 -3.52 3.53
N ALA A 37 4.21 -4.37 2.49
CA ALA A 37 5.40 -5.05 1.98
C ALA A 37 6.40 -4.08 1.31
N TRP A 38 5.94 -2.89 0.89
CA TRP A 38 6.73 -1.92 0.15
C TRP A 38 6.89 -0.59 0.89
N ALA A 39 8.00 0.10 0.64
CA ALA A 39 8.23 1.44 1.15
C ALA A 39 9.09 2.27 0.19
N VAL A 40 8.86 3.58 0.16
CA VAL A 40 9.71 4.51 -0.61
C VAL A 40 11.05 4.67 0.11
N ARG A 41 12.14 4.38 -0.61
CA ARG A 41 13.51 4.61 -0.15
C ARG A 41 14.07 5.86 -0.82
N ASP A 42 14.75 6.67 -0.03
CA ASP A 42 15.53 7.80 -0.51
C ASP A 42 16.90 7.28 -0.95
N GLU A 43 17.17 7.25 -2.26
CA GLU A 43 18.42 6.69 -2.80
C GLU A 43 19.64 7.55 -2.48
N ARG A 44 19.47 8.87 -2.32
CA ARG A 44 20.59 9.79 -2.06
C ARG A 44 21.01 9.80 -0.60
N ARG A 45 20.03 9.94 0.29
CA ARG A 45 20.28 10.03 1.74
C ARG A 45 20.24 8.68 2.43
N GLY A 46 19.76 7.65 1.74
CA GLY A 46 19.47 6.36 2.32
C GLY A 46 18.22 6.35 3.20
N GLY A 47 17.75 5.14 3.46
CA GLY A 47 16.64 4.85 4.37
C GLY A 47 15.25 5.13 3.79
N ILE A 48 14.25 4.72 4.55
CA ILE A 48 12.84 4.83 4.18
C ILE A 48 12.34 6.27 4.43
N ARG A 49 11.48 6.78 3.53
CA ARG A 49 10.70 8.01 3.70
C ARG A 49 9.22 7.68 3.62
N GLY A 50 8.44 8.25 4.53
CA GLY A 50 6.98 8.10 4.55
C GLY A 50 6.26 9.44 4.49
N GLY A 51 4.94 9.40 4.68
CA GLY A 51 4.04 10.55 4.50
C GLY A 51 4.42 11.79 5.31
N LYS A 52 5.08 11.64 6.47
CA LYS A 52 5.57 12.78 7.27
C LYS A 52 6.61 13.63 6.53
N LYS A 53 7.42 13.03 5.66
CA LYS A 53 8.45 13.72 4.87
C LYS A 53 8.04 13.94 3.43
N LEU A 54 7.17 13.08 2.91
CA LEU A 54 6.61 13.14 1.57
C LEU A 54 5.08 13.06 1.64
N PRO A 55 4.38 14.15 2.02
CA PRO A 55 2.92 14.13 2.17
C PRO A 55 2.17 13.70 0.90
N GLN A 56 2.76 13.94 -0.27
CA GLN A 56 2.19 13.55 -1.56
C GLN A 56 2.02 12.04 -1.71
N LEU A 57 2.69 11.21 -0.91
CA LEU A 57 2.48 9.76 -0.92
C LEU A 57 1.02 9.41 -0.61
N THR A 58 0.34 10.18 0.24
CA THR A 58 -1.04 9.88 0.64
C THR A 58 -2.07 10.15 -0.45
N THR A 59 -1.66 10.73 -1.58
CA THR A 59 -2.52 10.97 -2.75
C THR A 59 -2.24 9.98 -3.88
N MET A 60 -1.26 9.08 -3.71
CA MET A 60 -0.90 8.07 -4.69
C MET A 60 -1.76 6.82 -4.50
N GLY A 61 -2.44 6.40 -5.56
CA GLY A 61 -3.18 5.15 -5.61
C GLY A 61 -2.23 3.96 -5.75
N VAL A 62 -2.56 2.83 -5.15
CA VAL A 62 -1.76 1.60 -5.28
C VAL A 62 -2.66 0.41 -5.55
N ARG A 63 -2.19 -0.48 -6.43
CA ARG A 63 -2.77 -1.82 -6.60
C ARG A 63 -1.68 -2.87 -6.49
N THR A 64 -1.97 -3.95 -5.76
CA THR A 64 -1.05 -5.08 -5.67
C THR A 64 -0.90 -5.74 -7.05
N GLY A 65 0.34 -6.05 -7.45
CA GLY A 65 0.68 -6.85 -8.62
C GLY A 65 1.30 -8.20 -8.20
N THR A 66 1.69 -9.03 -9.18
CA THR A 66 2.32 -10.33 -8.92
C THR A 66 3.69 -10.20 -8.26
N ASP A 67 4.50 -9.27 -8.74
CA ASP A 67 5.87 -9.04 -8.23
C ASP A 67 6.02 -7.67 -7.60
N VAL A 68 5.48 -6.64 -8.26
CA VAL A 68 5.61 -5.24 -7.87
C VAL A 68 4.25 -4.55 -7.85
N PRO A 69 3.99 -3.65 -6.88
CA PRO A 69 2.77 -2.87 -6.88
C PRO A 69 2.80 -1.85 -8.02
N THR A 70 1.63 -1.58 -8.58
CA THR A 70 1.45 -0.49 -9.53
C THR A 70 1.03 0.77 -8.76
N ILE A 71 1.78 1.85 -8.93
CA ILE A 71 1.50 3.15 -8.29
C ILE A 71 0.93 4.11 -9.33
N THR A 72 -0.17 4.77 -8.99
CA THR A 72 -0.84 5.77 -9.83
C THR A 72 -0.80 7.13 -9.14
N ALA A 73 -0.19 8.11 -9.80
CA ALA A 73 -0.14 9.48 -9.31
C ALA A 73 -1.45 10.24 -9.56
N PRO A 74 -1.73 11.31 -8.79
CA PRO A 74 -2.78 12.27 -9.13
C PRO A 74 -2.57 12.78 -10.56
N GLY A 75 -3.53 12.55 -11.45
CA GLY A 75 -3.40 12.82 -12.89
C GLY A 75 -3.18 11.58 -13.77
N GLY A 76 -3.12 10.38 -13.19
CA GLY A 76 -3.15 9.11 -13.94
C GLY A 76 -1.79 8.60 -14.43
N CYS A 77 -0.70 9.32 -14.16
CA CYS A 77 0.65 8.83 -14.48
C CYS A 77 0.97 7.58 -13.64
N ARG A 78 1.49 6.53 -14.29
CA ARG A 78 1.80 5.25 -13.67
C ARG A 78 3.30 5.13 -13.41
N LEU A 79 3.65 4.86 -12.17
CA LEU A 79 5.03 4.63 -11.74
C LEU A 79 5.23 3.13 -11.55
N MET A 80 6.31 2.60 -12.12
CA MET A 80 6.79 1.25 -11.84
C MET A 80 7.84 1.32 -10.73
N THR A 81 7.71 0.45 -9.73
CA THR A 81 8.75 0.28 -8.72
C THR A 81 9.91 -0.51 -9.35
N ARG A 82 11.16 -0.14 -9.01
CA ARG A 82 12.36 -0.92 -9.30
C ARG A 82 12.73 -1.78 -8.12
#